data_AF-A0A6P7GVA9-F1
#
_entry.id   AF-A0A6P7GVA9-F1
#
_cell.length_a   1.000
_cell.length_b   1.000
_cell.length_c   1.000
_cell.angle_alpha   90.00
_cell.angle_beta   90.00
_cell.angle_gamma   90.00
#
_symmetry.space_group_name_H-M   'P 1'
#
loop_
_entity.id
_entity.type
_entity.pdbx_description
1 polymer ?
#
loop_
_entity_poly.entity_id
_entity_poly.type
_entity_poly.pdbx_seq_one_letter_code
_entity_poly.pdbx_strand_id
1 'polypeptide(L)'
;MILLVFTIIFSILLLCFVTLAYIKQRTFRDFPGPEPNLFLGNCHMILFKPLYKYMDMLTELHDIYGPVMRLHDGPISTIFVVKDVKLIEHILGSTKQINKGKQYQYLHKWLSTGLLTSTGK
;
A
#
# COMPACT_ATOMS: atom_id res chain seq x y z
N MET A 1 20.29 -18.45 30.09
CA MET A 1 19.01 -19.08 29.71
C MET A 1 17.98 -18.06 29.22
N ILE A 2 17.65 -17.03 30.01
CA ILE A 2 16.66 -16.00 29.61
C ILE A 2 17.02 -15.27 28.31
N LEU A 3 18.25 -14.77 28.16
CA LEU A 3 18.71 -14.11 26.93
C LEU A 3 18.60 -15.01 25.69
N LEU A 4 18.90 -16.30 25.85
CA LEU A 4 18.85 -17.28 24.76
C LEU A 4 17.41 -17.51 24.29
N VAL A 5 16.45 -17.60 25.22
CA VAL A 5 15.02 -17.69 24.90
C VAL A 5 14.55 -16.44 24.15
N PHE A 6 14.93 -15.24 24.60
CA PHE A 6 14.58 -13.99 23.90
C PHE A 6 15.16 -13.95 22.48
N THR A 7 16.41 -14.35 22.30
CA THR A 7 17.03 -14.38 20.96
C THR A 7 16.33 -15.36 20.02
N ILE A 8 15.90 -16.52 20.52
CA ILE A 8 15.16 -17.51 19.71
C ILE A 8 13.79 -16.95 19.32
N ILE A 9 13.03 -16.41 20.28
CA ILE A 9 11.71 -15.83 20.00
C ILE A 9 11.82 -14.69 18.98
N PHE A 10 12.77 -13.78 19.18
CA PHE A 10 13.01 -12.68 18.23
C PHE A 10 13.35 -13.20 16.83
N SER A 11 14.21 -14.22 16.74
CA SER A 11 14.58 -14.82 15.45
C SER A 11 13.39 -15.47 14.74
N ILE A 12 12.51 -16.16 15.49
CA ILE A 12 11.28 -16.76 14.95
C ILE A 12 10.31 -15.67 14.47
N LEU A 13 10.12 -14.61 15.26
CA LEU A 13 9.27 -13.49 14.88
C LEU A 13 9.81 -12.76 13.64
N LEU A 14 11.12 -12.55 13.57
CA LEU A 14 11.78 -11.95 12.42
C LEU A 14 11.60 -12.82 11.17
N LEU A 15 11.84 -14.13 11.27
CA LEU A 15 11.64 -15.06 10.16
C LEU A 15 10.17 -15.09 9.70
N CYS A 16 9.22 -15.13 10.64
CA CYS A 16 7.79 -15.07 10.35
C CYS A 16 7.43 -13.75 9.64
N PHE A 17 7.93 -12.62 10.14
CA PHE A 17 7.72 -11.32 9.52
C PHE A 17 8.28 -11.27 8.09
N VAL A 18 9.52 -11.71 7.88
CA VAL A 18 10.18 -11.71 6.57
C VAL A 18 9.44 -12.61 5.58
N THR A 19 9.04 -13.81 6.00
CA THR A 19 8.29 -14.74 5.14
C THR A 19 6.91 -14.19 4.77
N LEU A 20 6.17 -13.63 5.73
CA LEU A 20 4.88 -12.98 5.47
C LEU A 20 5.02 -11.78 4.54
N ALA A 21 6.00 -10.90 4.78
CA ALA A 21 6.28 -9.75 3.92
C ALA A 21 6.62 -10.20 2.49
N TYR A 22 7.49 -11.20 2.35
CA TYR A 22 7.88 -11.76 1.06
C TYR A 22 6.67 -12.33 0.29
N ILE A 23 5.83 -13.14 0.95
CA ILE A 23 4.62 -13.72 0.35
C ILE A 23 3.65 -12.61 -0.08
N LYS A 24 3.42 -11.60 0.77
CA LYS A 24 2.53 -10.48 0.45
C LYS A 24 3.03 -9.67 -0.74
N GLN A 25 4.32 -9.35 -0.77
CA GLN A 25 4.93 -8.66 -1.91
C GLN A 25 4.92 -9.51 -3.20
N ARG A 26 4.83 -10.84 -3.09
CA ARG A 26 4.70 -11.75 -4.24
C ARG A 26 3.27 -11.94 -4.75
N THR A 27 2.25 -11.60 -3.96
CA THR A 27 0.85 -11.93 -4.28
C THR A 27 0.36 -11.27 -5.57
N PHE A 28 0.81 -10.05 -5.89
CA PHE A 28 0.35 -9.27 -7.04
C PHE A 28 1.46 -9.06 -8.08
N ARG A 29 2.39 -10.01 -8.22
CA ARG A 29 3.56 -9.87 -9.10
C ARG A 29 3.26 -9.79 -10.58
N ASP A 30 2.07 -10.21 -10.99
CA ASP A 30 1.65 -10.19 -12.38
C ASP A 30 1.28 -8.77 -12.86
N PHE A 31 1.03 -7.83 -11.94
CA PHE A 31 0.75 -6.44 -12.28
C PHE A 31 2.05 -5.63 -12.40
N PRO A 32 2.22 -4.76 -13.40
CA PRO A 32 3.45 -3.98 -13.53
C PRO A 32 3.64 -3.02 -12.35
N GLY A 33 4.89 -2.68 -12.03
CA GLY A 33 5.24 -1.73 -10.98
C GLY A 33 6.70 -1.89 -10.51
N PRO A 34 7.22 -0.90 -9.78
CA PRO A 34 8.57 -0.98 -9.21
C PRO A 34 8.67 -2.10 -8.17
N GLU A 35 9.81 -2.80 -8.19
CA GLU A 35 10.08 -3.86 -7.23
C GLU A 35 10.26 -3.29 -5.81
N PRO A 36 9.51 -3.80 -4.84
CA PRO A 36 9.57 -3.31 -3.46
C PRO A 36 10.84 -3.78 -2.75
N ASN A 37 11.34 -2.97 -1.82
CA ASN A 37 12.25 -3.48 -0.81
C ASN A 37 11.46 -4.15 0.33
N LEU A 38 12.13 -4.99 1.12
CA LEU A 38 11.48 -5.81 2.14
C LEU A 38 10.82 -5.00 3.27
N PHE A 39 11.41 -3.87 3.67
CA PHE A 39 11.01 -3.14 4.88
C PHE A 39 10.03 -1.99 4.60
N LEU A 40 10.32 -1.16 3.60
CA LEU A 40 9.57 0.04 3.23
C LEU A 40 8.70 -0.17 1.99
N GLY A 41 8.82 -1.30 1.30
CA GLY A 41 8.19 -1.47 0.00
C GLY A 41 8.70 -0.43 -0.97
N ASN A 42 7.78 0.31 -1.59
CA ASN A 42 8.05 1.43 -2.51
C ASN A 42 8.00 2.80 -1.81
N CYS A 43 7.74 2.87 -0.50
CA CYS A 43 7.68 4.15 0.22
C CYS A 43 9.04 4.88 0.25
N HIS A 44 10.14 4.16 0.04
CA HIS A 44 11.46 4.77 -0.12
C HIS A 44 11.56 5.73 -1.32
N MET A 45 10.68 5.58 -2.32
CA MET A 45 10.65 6.46 -3.50
C MET A 45 10.07 7.85 -3.21
N ILE A 46 9.27 7.97 -2.16
CA ILE A 46 8.66 9.23 -1.71
C ILE A 46 9.33 9.80 -0.46
N LEU A 47 10.02 8.95 0.31
CA LEU A 47 10.67 9.36 1.54
C LEU A 47 11.67 10.49 1.25
N PHE A 48 11.55 11.59 1.99
CA PHE A 48 12.38 12.81 1.85
C PHE A 48 12.21 13.62 0.56
N LYS A 49 11.25 13.28 -0.32
CA LYS A 49 10.89 14.16 -1.44
C LYS A 49 9.89 15.23 -0.96
N PRO A 50 9.95 16.45 -1.50
CA PRO A 50 8.94 17.45 -1.21
C PRO A 50 7.59 17.06 -1.84
N LEU A 51 6.48 17.38 -1.15
CA LEU A 51 5.14 16.92 -1.51
C LEU A 51 4.72 17.30 -2.95
N TYR A 52 5.11 18.48 -3.42
CA TYR A 52 4.77 18.96 -4.76
C TYR A 52 5.38 18.10 -5.89
N LYS A 53 6.40 17.28 -5.59
CA LYS A 53 7.01 16.35 -6.55
C LYS A 53 6.32 14.98 -6.65
N TYR A 54 5.33 14.72 -5.80
CA TYR A 54 4.72 13.39 -5.76
C TYR A 54 3.92 13.10 -7.03
N MET A 55 3.21 14.09 -7.57
CA MET A 55 2.43 13.92 -8.80
C MET A 55 3.31 13.75 -10.04
N ASP A 56 4.43 14.49 -10.12
CA ASP A 56 5.43 14.31 -11.18
C ASP A 56 5.94 12.85 -11.17
N MET A 57 6.35 12.37 -10.00
CA MET A 57 6.84 11.00 -9.82
C MET A 57 5.79 9.94 -10.19
N LEU A 58 4.53 10.10 -9.76
CA LEU A 58 3.48 9.15 -10.14
C LEU A 58 3.21 9.16 -11.65
N THR A 59 3.34 10.33 -12.29
CA THR A 59 3.20 10.46 -13.75
C THR A 59 4.33 9.71 -14.46
N GLU A 60 5.58 9.93 -14.05
CA GLU A 60 6.75 9.22 -14.58
C GLU A 60 6.61 7.69 -14.41
N LEU A 61 6.13 7.22 -13.25
CA LEU A 61 5.89 5.80 -13.04
C LEU A 61 4.79 5.24 -13.94
N HIS A 62 3.73 6.01 -14.20
CA HIS A 62 2.70 5.60 -15.15
C HIS A 62 3.22 5.52 -16.58
N ASP A 63 4.18 6.37 -16.94
CA ASP A 63 4.80 6.33 -18.28
C ASP A 63 5.70 5.08 -18.44
N ILE A 64 6.26 4.57 -17.35
CA ILE A 64 7.10 3.35 -17.33
C ILE A 64 6.26 2.06 -17.21
N TYR A 65 5.34 2.02 -16.26
CA TYR A 65 4.62 0.80 -15.86
C TYR A 65 3.20 0.70 -16.44
N GLY A 66 2.74 1.76 -17.09
CA GLY A 66 1.43 1.80 -17.75
C GLY A 66 0.30 2.30 -16.84
N PRO A 67 -0.95 2.19 -17.33
CA PRO A 67 -2.10 2.89 -16.74
C PRO A 67 -2.60 2.27 -15.43
N VAL A 68 -2.19 1.04 -15.10
CA VAL A 68 -2.49 0.38 -13.83
C VAL A 68 -1.20 -0.20 -13.30
N MET A 69 -0.73 0.30 -12.17
CA MET A 69 0.51 -0.18 -11.56
C MET A 69 0.31 -0.54 -10.09
N ARG A 70 1.07 -1.52 -9.62
CA ARG A 70 1.15 -1.90 -8.21
C ARG A 70 2.26 -1.09 -7.52
N LEU A 71 1.99 -0.68 -6.29
CA LEU A 71 3.02 -0.22 -5.34
C LEU A 71 2.85 -0.95 -4.02
N HIS A 72 3.95 -1.14 -3.28
CA HIS A 72 3.88 -1.65 -1.92
C HIS A 72 4.07 -0.52 -0.92
N ASP A 73 3.09 -0.35 -0.04
CA ASP A 73 3.16 0.58 1.09
C ASP A 73 3.66 -0.17 2.32
N GLY A 74 4.99 -0.26 2.45
CA GLY A 74 5.62 -1.11 3.46
C GLY A 74 5.66 -2.61 3.10
N PRO A 75 5.82 -3.48 4.10
CA PRO A 75 6.15 -4.89 3.90
C PRO A 75 4.95 -5.76 3.52
N ILE A 76 3.73 -5.37 3.91
CA ILE A 76 2.53 -6.22 3.83
C ILE A 76 1.33 -5.56 3.13
N SER A 77 1.43 -4.28 2.78
CA SER A 77 0.37 -3.56 2.07
C SER A 77 0.71 -3.43 0.60
N THR A 78 -0.29 -3.64 -0.26
CA THR A 78 -0.19 -3.37 -1.70
C THR A 78 -1.29 -2.40 -2.06
N ILE A 79 -0.93 -1.38 -2.83
CA ILE A 79 -1.84 -0.38 -3.38
C ILE A 79 -1.75 -0.45 -4.90
N PHE A 80 -2.87 -0.15 -5.56
CA PHE A 80 -2.92 0.03 -7.00
C PHE A 80 -3.07 1.51 -7.29
N VAL A 81 -2.19 2.04 -8.13
CA VAL A 81 -2.29 3.40 -8.66
C VAL A 81 -2.78 3.28 -10.08
N VAL A 82 -3.85 4.02 -10.39
CA VAL A 82 -4.63 3.87 -11.61
C VAL A 82 -4.75 5.22 -12.31
N LYS A 83 -4.41 5.21 -13.60
CA LYS A 83 -4.61 6.28 -14.59
C LYS A 83 -5.58 5.85 -15.70
N ASP A 84 -6.01 4.57 -15.71
CA ASP A 84 -7.01 4.06 -16.65
C ASP A 84 -8.41 4.63 -16.37
N VAL A 85 -8.93 5.42 -17.31
CA VAL A 85 -10.21 6.13 -17.17
C VAL A 85 -11.39 5.16 -17.06
N LYS A 86 -11.40 4.07 -17.84
CA LYS A 86 -12.52 3.11 -17.84
C LYS A 86 -12.60 2.36 -16.52
N LEU A 87 -11.45 1.98 -15.96
CA LEU A 87 -11.37 1.32 -14.67
C LEU A 87 -11.79 2.26 -13.53
N ILE A 88 -11.33 3.52 -13.58
CA ILE A 88 -11.74 4.54 -12.60
C ILE A 88 -13.25 4.76 -12.65
N GLU A 89 -13.82 4.96 -13.85
CA GLU A 89 -15.26 5.13 -14.04
C GLU A 89 -16.05 3.92 -13.54
N HIS A 90 -15.58 2.70 -13.84
CA HIS A 90 -16.22 1.47 -13.38
C HIS A 90 -16.22 1.35 -11.85
N ILE A 91 -15.11 1.67 -11.19
CA ILE A 91 -14.99 1.57 -9.72
C ILE A 91 -15.80 2.69 -9.05
N LEU A 92 -15.64 3.94 -9.48
CA LEU A 92 -16.27 5.11 -8.86
C LEU A 92 -17.77 5.20 -9.16
N GLY A 93 -18.23 4.66 -10.29
CA GLY A 93 -19.65 4.55 -10.64
C GLY A 93 -20.35 3.38 -9.95
N SER A 94 -19.61 2.47 -9.30
CA SER A 94 -20.18 1.28 -8.65
C SER A 94 -20.63 1.58 -7.22
N THR A 95 -21.85 1.16 -6.88
CA THR A 95 -22.36 1.17 -5.50
C THR A 95 -21.87 0.00 -4.66
N LYS A 96 -21.13 -0.95 -5.25
CA LYS A 96 -20.62 -2.13 -4.53
C LYS A 96 -19.33 -1.85 -3.76
N GLN A 97 -18.42 -1.03 -4.32
CA GLN A 97 -17.09 -0.76 -3.77
C GLN A 97 -17.04 0.62 -3.10
N ILE A 98 -17.94 0.87 -2.15
CA ILE A 98 -18.09 2.18 -1.48
C ILE A 98 -17.22 2.34 -0.23
N ASN A 99 -16.59 1.25 0.23
CA ASN A 99 -15.77 1.27 1.43
C ASN A 99 -14.47 2.06 1.20
N LYS A 100 -14.12 2.92 2.16
CA LYS A 100 -12.88 3.70 2.09
C LYS A 100 -11.65 2.83 2.32
N GLY A 101 -10.52 3.24 1.75
CA GLY A 101 -9.22 2.62 2.01
C GLY A 101 -8.87 2.67 3.51
N LYS A 102 -8.04 1.73 3.97
CA LYS A 102 -7.63 1.61 5.38
C LYS A 102 -7.03 2.91 5.94
N GLN A 103 -6.45 3.75 5.09
CA GLN A 103 -5.87 5.04 5.46
C GLN A 103 -6.90 6.00 6.08
N TYR A 104 -8.18 5.90 5.70
CA TYR A 104 -9.24 6.74 6.29
C TYR A 104 -9.48 6.43 7.77
N GLN A 105 -9.04 5.26 8.26
CA GLN A 105 -9.16 4.91 9.68
C GLN A 105 -8.36 5.86 10.58
N TYR A 106 -7.27 6.45 10.06
CA TYR A 106 -6.49 7.45 10.79
C TYR A 106 -7.31 8.72 11.07
N LEU A 107 -8.33 9.00 10.26
CA LEU A 107 -9.19 10.17 10.40
C LEU A 107 -10.36 9.93 11.36
N HIS A 108 -10.70 8.69 11.73
CA HIS A 108 -11.87 8.41 12.57
C HIS A 108 -11.78 9.05 13.96
N LYS A 109 -10.59 9.15 14.56
CA LYS A 109 -10.45 9.82 15.87
C LYS A 109 -10.77 11.32 15.80
N TRP A 110 -10.65 11.93 14.61
CA TRP A 110 -10.89 13.35 14.41
C TRP A 110 -12.28 13.62 13.83
N LEU A 111 -12.65 12.92 12.76
CA LEU A 111 -13.86 13.16 11.97
C LEU A 111 -14.96 12.12 12.23
N SER A 112 -14.73 11.17 13.13
CA SER A 112 -15.66 10.06 13.41
C SER A 112 -16.08 9.35 12.12
N THR A 113 -17.34 8.92 12.03
CA THR A 113 -17.98 8.35 10.83
C THR A 113 -18.90 9.39 10.17
N GLY A 114 -18.33 10.52 9.74
CA GLY A 114 -19.02 11.59 9.00
C GLY A 114 -18.95 11.41 7.49
N LEU A 115 -19.30 12.45 6.72
CA LEU A 115 -19.42 12.40 5.25
C LEU A 115 -18.17 11.83 4.53
N LEU A 116 -16.97 12.17 4.99
CA LEU A 116 -15.72 11.74 4.36
C LEU A 116 -15.34 10.29 4.68
N THR A 117 -15.71 9.80 5.87
CA THR A 117 -15.23 8.55 6.46
C THR A 117 -16.33 7.49 6.60
N SER A 118 -17.59 7.85 6.37
CA SER A 118 -18.71 6.94 6.37
C SER A 118 -18.67 5.99 5.18
N THR A 119 -19.31 4.86 5.37
CA THR A 119 -19.61 3.85 4.34
C THR A 119 -21.12 3.73 4.34
N GLY A 120 -21.78 3.66 3.18
CA GLY A 120 -23.24 3.81 2.99
C GLY A 120 -24.16 2.92 3.84
N LYS A 121 -24.17 3.18 5.15
CA LYS A 121 -24.94 2.61 6.24
C LYS A 121 -25.50 3.76 7.04
#